data_AF-A0A9J7XFH6-F1
#
_entry.id   AF-A0A9J7XFH6-F1
#
_cell.length_a   1.000
_cell.length_b   1.000
_cell.length_c   1.000
_cell.angle_alpha   90.00
_cell.angle_beta   90.00
_cell.angle_gamma   90.00
#
_symmetry.space_group_name_H-M   'P 1'
#
loop_
_entity.id
_entity.type
_entity.pdbx_description
1 polymer ?
#
loop_
_entity_poly.entity_id
_entity_poly.type
_entity_poly.pdbx_seq_one_letter_code
_entity_poly.pdbx_strand_id
1 'polypeptide(L)'
;MCTGAIFLDLTKAFDLVDHYLLLDKLYSIGLSRSSLLWFNSYFHHCHQCVSFRGSQSNFTGVDKGIPQGSSLGPLLFSIFINDLPLLPLTCCSGCDIHLYADDTIIYCSKPNIPYINYSLQHDFDSVQQWLSFNKLLLNKAKSYCMLFQKKDRNNLNLHFLDSSPLEN
;
A
#
# COMPACT_ATOMS: atom_id res chain seq x y z
N MET A 1 2.99 -29.27 -1.74
CA MET A 1 2.62 -27.85 -1.87
C MET A 1 3.74 -27.03 -1.27
N CYS A 2 4.05 -25.92 -1.90
CA CYS A 2 4.91 -24.88 -1.36
C CYS A 2 4.08 -23.60 -1.28
N THR A 3 4.40 -22.72 -0.34
CA THR A 3 3.72 -21.42 -0.20
C THR A 3 4.75 -20.34 -0.49
N GLY A 4 4.45 -19.44 -1.41
CA GLY A 4 5.24 -18.24 -1.60
C GLY A 4 4.48 -17.02 -1.06
N ALA A 5 5.20 -16.08 -0.47
CA ALA A 5 4.64 -14.80 -0.04
C ALA A 5 5.53 -13.64 -0.49
N ILE A 6 4.91 -12.49 -0.67
CA ILE A 6 5.53 -11.19 -0.87
C ILE A 6 5.08 -10.31 0.30
N PHE A 7 6.06 -9.73 1.00
CA PHE A 7 5.86 -8.76 2.06
C PHE A 7 6.20 -7.38 1.48
N LEU A 8 5.23 -6.48 1.51
CA LEU A 8 5.35 -5.13 0.94
C LEU A 8 5.37 -4.10 2.07
N ASP A 9 6.34 -3.19 2.00
CA ASP A 9 6.47 -2.03 2.86
C ASP A 9 6.19 -0.77 2.02
N LEU A 10 5.30 0.10 2.50
CA LEU A 10 4.99 1.37 1.84
C LEU A 10 5.88 2.49 2.37
N THR A 11 6.44 3.28 1.46
CA THR A 11 7.23 4.46 1.82
C THR A 11 6.30 5.55 2.34
N LYS A 12 6.36 5.87 3.64
CA LYS A 12 5.61 6.97 4.26
C LYS A 12 4.11 6.94 3.92
N ALA A 13 3.48 5.78 4.12
CA ALA A 13 2.13 5.51 3.64
C ALA A 13 1.11 6.61 3.99
N PHE A 14 1.10 7.07 5.24
CA PHE A 14 0.22 8.15 5.71
C PHE A 14 0.52 9.50 5.08
N ASP A 15 1.79 9.82 4.77
CA ASP A 15 2.20 11.12 4.23
C ASP A 15 1.97 11.23 2.72
N LEU A 16 1.74 10.11 2.04
CA LEU A 16 1.56 10.07 0.59
C LEU A 16 0.09 10.05 0.14
N VAL A 17 -0.85 9.89 1.06
CA VAL A 17 -2.29 9.84 0.73
C VAL A 17 -2.73 11.12 0.04
N ASP A 18 -3.20 10.97 -1.19
CA ASP A 18 -3.73 12.09 -1.97
C ASP A 18 -5.13 12.46 -1.48
N HIS A 19 -5.35 13.74 -1.15
CA HIS A 19 -6.61 14.21 -0.57
C HIS A 19 -7.80 14.05 -1.53
N TYR A 20 -7.60 14.25 -2.83
CA TYR A 20 -8.68 14.11 -3.82
C TYR A 20 -9.09 12.64 -3.95
N LEU A 21 -8.12 11.73 -4.08
CA LEU A 21 -8.40 10.30 -4.13
C LEU A 21 -9.07 9.79 -2.85
N LEU A 22 -8.66 10.29 -1.69
CA LEU A 22 -9.30 9.93 -0.42
C LEU A 22 -10.75 10.43 -0.36
N LEU A 23 -11.03 11.66 -0.80
CA LEU A 23 -12.40 12.19 -0.86
C LEU A 23 -13.27 11.42 -1.84
N ASP A 24 -12.73 10.99 -2.98
CA ASP A 24 -13.45 10.16 -3.95
C ASP A 24 -13.80 8.78 -3.36
N LYS A 25 -12.86 8.16 -2.61
CA LYS A 25 -13.13 6.90 -1.89
C LYS A 25 -14.15 7.08 -0.76
N LEU A 26 -14.10 8.20 -0.04
CA LEU A 26 -15.11 8.53 0.97
C LEU A 26 -16.50 8.72 0.35
N TYR A 27 -16.56 9.33 -0.84
CA TYR A 27 -17.82 9.44 -1.59
C TYR A 27 -18.34 8.08 -2.05
N SER A 28 -17.44 7.20 -2.55
CA SER A 28 -17.84 5.88 -3.06
C SER A 28 -18.39 4.95 -1.98
N ILE A 29 -17.98 5.11 -0.72
CA ILE A 29 -18.57 4.39 0.42
C ILE A 29 -19.88 5.01 0.94
N GLY A 30 -20.36 6.11 0.33
CA GLY A 30 -21.68 6.69 0.57
C GLY A 30 -21.72 7.87 1.53
N LEU A 31 -20.60 8.56 1.79
CA LEU A 31 -20.63 9.77 2.61
C LEU A 31 -21.42 10.90 1.94
N SER A 32 -22.16 11.65 2.76
CA SER A 32 -22.90 12.83 2.32
C SER A 32 -21.96 13.94 1.83
N ARG A 33 -22.46 14.80 0.94
CA ARG A 33 -21.73 15.99 0.49
C ARG A 33 -21.27 16.89 1.64
N SER A 34 -22.08 17.05 2.68
CA SER A 34 -21.71 17.82 3.88
C SER A 34 -20.52 17.20 4.62
N SER A 35 -20.49 15.87 4.77
CA SER A 35 -19.38 15.16 5.39
C SER A 35 -18.10 15.30 4.56
N LEU A 36 -18.22 15.22 3.22
CA LEU A 36 -17.08 15.41 2.32
C LEU A 36 -16.54 16.84 2.35
N LEU A 37 -17.40 17.85 2.44
CA LEU A 37 -16.95 19.24 2.61
C LEU A 37 -16.21 19.43 3.93
N TRP A 38 -16.67 18.78 5.00
CA TRP A 38 -15.97 18.78 6.28
C TRP A 38 -14.60 18.11 6.15
N PHE A 39 -14.49 16.93 5.53
CA PHE A 39 -13.19 16.28 5.30
C PHE A 39 -12.28 17.10 4.39
N ASN A 40 -12.81 17.70 3.34
CA ASN A 40 -12.04 18.60 2.49
C ASN A 40 -11.48 19.76 3.32
N SER A 41 -12.28 20.40 4.18
CA SER A 41 -11.80 21.44 5.10
C SER A 41 -10.79 20.94 6.14
N TYR A 42 -10.89 19.67 6.54
CA TYR A 42 -9.98 19.04 7.49
C TYR A 42 -8.57 18.85 6.91
N PHE A 43 -8.46 18.60 5.60
CA PHE A 43 -7.17 18.46 4.92
C PHE A 43 -6.62 19.78 4.34
N HIS A 44 -7.52 20.69 3.94
CA HIS A 44 -7.13 21.93 3.27
C HIS A 44 -6.56 22.97 4.26
N HIS A 45 -5.58 23.76 3.82
CA HIS A 45 -4.91 24.79 4.64
C HIS A 45 -4.18 24.27 5.88
N CYS A 46 -3.86 22.99 5.95
CA CYS A 46 -2.93 22.49 6.95
C CYS A 46 -1.51 23.03 6.67
N HIS A 47 -0.87 23.56 7.71
CA HIS A 47 0.52 24.00 7.67
C HIS A 47 1.35 23.24 8.69
N GLN A 48 2.60 22.93 8.35
CA GLN A 48 3.55 22.28 9.25
C GLN A 48 4.83 23.12 9.37
N CYS A 49 5.51 22.99 10.52
CA CYS A 49 6.84 23.54 10.74
C CYS A 49 7.64 22.57 11.63
N VAL A 50 8.97 22.66 11.57
CA VAL A 50 9.86 21.91 12.46
C VAL A 50 10.31 22.83 13.59
N SER A 51 10.08 22.42 14.84
CA SER A 51 10.65 23.09 16.01
C SER A 51 11.81 22.28 16.58
N PHE A 52 12.99 22.91 16.70
CA PHE A 52 14.17 22.29 17.27
C PHE A 52 14.92 23.29 18.14
N ARG A 53 15.15 22.93 19.41
CA ARG A 53 15.89 23.74 20.41
C ARG A 53 15.42 25.20 20.52
N GLY A 54 14.10 25.42 20.46
CA GLY A 54 13.50 26.76 20.58
C GLY A 54 13.45 27.57 19.29
N SER A 55 14.03 27.07 18.20
CA SER A 55 13.91 27.65 16.85
C SER A 55 12.82 26.95 16.06
N GLN A 56 12.11 27.68 15.20
CA GLN A 56 11.10 27.15 14.29
C GLN A 56 11.52 27.41 12.83
N SER A 57 11.27 26.43 11.95
CA SER A 57 11.33 26.64 10.52
C SER A 57 10.17 27.51 10.04
N ASN A 58 10.25 28.00 8.81
CA ASN A 58 9.08 28.57 8.14
C ASN A 58 7.96 27.53 8.05
N PHE A 59 6.72 28.00 8.08
CA PHE A 59 5.55 27.18 7.83
C PHE A 59 5.49 26.78 6.36
N THR A 60 5.18 25.51 6.11
CA THR A 60 4.96 24.96 4.77
C THR A 60 3.57 24.33 4.71
N GLY A 61 2.91 24.47 3.55
CA GLY A 61 1.61 23.82 3.32
C GLY A 61 1.75 22.30 3.26
N VAL A 62 0.68 21.60 3.65
CA VAL A 62 0.56 20.14 3.57
C VAL A 62 -0.43 19.81 2.46
N ASP A 63 0.11 19.48 1.28
CA ASP A 63 -0.70 19.23 0.07
C ASP A 63 -1.13 17.76 -0.09
N LYS A 64 -0.58 16.87 0.76
CA LYS A 64 -0.89 15.44 0.78
C LYS A 64 -0.61 14.86 2.17
N GLY A 65 -1.17 13.70 2.39
CA GLY A 65 -1.02 12.92 3.60
C GLY A 65 -2.10 13.22 4.64
N ILE A 66 -2.28 12.27 5.54
CA ILE A 66 -3.21 12.38 6.64
C ILE A 66 -2.45 12.90 7.86
N PRO A 67 -2.99 13.89 8.62
CA PRO A 67 -2.31 14.43 9.79
C PRO A 67 -1.92 13.33 10.79
N GLN A 68 -0.61 13.16 11.00
CA GLN A 68 -0.08 12.20 11.97
C GLN A 68 -0.51 12.57 13.40
N GLY A 69 -0.85 11.57 14.20
CA GLY A 69 -1.37 11.78 15.56
C GLY A 69 -2.85 12.17 15.63
N SER A 70 -3.55 12.25 14.49
CA SER A 70 -5.00 12.38 14.47
C SER A 70 -5.69 11.06 14.84
N SER A 71 -6.81 11.15 15.55
CA SER A 71 -7.66 9.98 15.86
C SER A 71 -8.31 9.38 14.61
N LEU A 72 -8.54 10.20 13.58
CA LEU A 72 -9.11 9.77 12.30
C LEU A 72 -8.06 9.18 11.34
N GLY A 73 -6.78 9.40 11.60
CA GLY A 73 -5.68 8.99 10.72
C GLY A 73 -5.74 7.52 10.31
N PRO A 74 -5.75 6.59 11.28
CA PRO A 74 -5.82 5.15 11.00
C PRO A 74 -7.08 4.74 10.23
N LEU A 75 -8.24 5.34 10.56
CA LEU A 75 -9.51 5.04 9.90
C LEU A 75 -9.48 5.50 8.43
N LEU A 76 -9.01 6.72 8.18
CA LEU A 76 -8.92 7.29 6.84
C LEU A 76 -7.94 6.50 5.96
N PHE A 77 -6.81 6.07 6.52
CA PHE A 77 -5.88 5.21 5.80
C PHE A 77 -6.48 3.84 5.50
N SER A 78 -7.18 3.24 6.46
CA SER A 78 -7.88 1.96 6.27
C SER A 78 -8.91 2.06 5.14
N ILE A 79 -9.71 3.14 5.09
CA ILE A 79 -10.65 3.39 3.99
C ILE A 79 -9.91 3.56 2.66
N PHE A 80 -8.77 4.26 2.66
CA PHE A 80 -7.99 4.51 1.45
C PHE A 80 -7.46 3.23 0.78
N ILE A 81 -6.99 2.27 1.58
CA ILE A 81 -6.37 1.02 1.10
C ILE A 81 -7.39 -0.13 0.89
N ASN A 82 -8.64 0.03 1.34
CA ASN A 82 -9.61 -1.07 1.46
C ASN A 82 -10.03 -1.73 0.13
N ASP A 83 -9.82 -1.06 -1.01
CA ASP A 83 -10.08 -1.59 -2.34
C ASP A 83 -8.91 -2.38 -2.94
N LEU A 84 -7.73 -2.36 -2.32
CA LEU A 84 -6.57 -3.14 -2.76
C LEU A 84 -6.84 -4.66 -2.74
N PRO A 85 -7.43 -5.27 -1.69
CA PRO A 85 -7.75 -6.70 -1.69
C PRO A 85 -8.94 -7.06 -2.59
N LEU A 86 -9.70 -6.05 -3.03
CA LEU A 86 -10.83 -6.20 -3.95
C LEU A 86 -10.40 -6.15 -5.42
N LEU A 87 -9.12 -5.93 -5.69
CA LEU A 87 -8.59 -6.07 -7.04
C LEU A 87 -9.05 -7.40 -7.63
N PRO A 88 -9.46 -7.44 -8.90
CA PRO A 88 -9.76 -8.68 -9.59
C PRO A 88 -8.44 -9.42 -9.86
N LEU A 89 -7.81 -9.92 -8.79
CA LEU A 89 -6.75 -10.90 -8.86
C LEU A 89 -7.37 -12.07 -9.60
N THR A 90 -6.86 -12.31 -10.80
CA THR A 90 -7.52 -13.21 -11.74
C THR A 90 -7.88 -14.51 -11.04
N CYS A 91 -9.08 -15.02 -11.30
CA CYS A 91 -9.56 -16.31 -10.80
C CYS A 91 -8.55 -17.46 -11.03
N CYS A 92 -7.60 -17.24 -11.94
CA CYS A 92 -6.51 -18.12 -12.32
C CYS A 92 -5.25 -18.04 -11.42
N SER A 93 -4.92 -16.89 -10.81
CA SER A 93 -3.71 -16.73 -9.97
C SER A 93 -3.92 -17.33 -8.58
N GLY A 94 -5.10 -17.11 -7.97
CA GLY A 94 -5.46 -17.69 -6.67
C GLY A 94 -4.48 -17.32 -5.56
N CYS A 95 -3.98 -16.08 -5.57
CA CYS A 95 -3.28 -15.50 -4.43
C CYS A 95 -4.28 -14.80 -3.50
N ASP A 96 -3.97 -14.83 -2.21
CA ASP A 96 -4.66 -14.08 -1.19
C ASP A 96 -3.87 -12.80 -0.87
N ILE A 97 -4.57 -11.71 -0.56
CA ILE A 97 -3.97 -10.46 -0.08
C ILE A 97 -4.51 -10.17 1.31
N HIS A 98 -3.60 -9.93 2.25
CA HIS A 98 -3.93 -9.46 3.58
C HIS A 98 -3.27 -8.11 3.85
N LEU A 99 -4.01 -7.25 4.55
CA LEU A 99 -3.58 -5.92 4.95
C LEU A 99 -3.63 -5.79 6.47
N TYR A 100 -2.63 -5.11 7.03
CA TYR A 100 -2.68 -4.64 8.39
C TYR A 100 -2.03 -3.26 8.47
N ALA A 101 -2.86 -2.22 8.63
CA ALA A 101 -2.42 -0.84 8.40
C ALA A 101 -1.71 -0.72 7.03
N ASP A 102 -0.45 -0.28 7.01
CA ASP A 102 0.37 -0.15 5.80
C ASP A 102 1.11 -1.43 5.39
N ASP A 103 1.18 -2.43 6.27
CA ASP A 103 1.76 -3.74 5.94
C ASP A 103 0.83 -4.51 5.00
N THR A 104 1.37 -4.94 3.86
CA THR A 104 0.62 -5.70 2.85
C THR A 104 1.35 -7.01 2.55
N ILE A 105 0.60 -8.12 2.54
CA ILE A 105 1.13 -9.44 2.20
C ILE A 105 0.32 -10.02 1.04
N ILE A 106 1.01 -10.50 0.01
CA ILE A 106 0.44 -11.27 -1.10
C ILE A 106 1.00 -12.69 -1.00
N TYR A 107 0.16 -13.72 -0.97
CA TYR A 107 0.68 -15.08 -0.87
C TYR A 107 -0.18 -16.09 -1.63
N CYS A 108 0.43 -17.20 -2.03
CA CYS A 108 -0.32 -18.32 -2.61
C CYS A 108 0.34 -19.66 -2.30
N SER A 109 -0.46 -20.72 -2.30
CA SER A 109 0.00 -22.09 -2.13
C SER A 109 -0.22 -22.88 -3.41
N LYS A 110 0.85 -23.38 -4.03
CA LYS A 110 0.78 -24.13 -5.30
C LYS A 110 1.61 -25.41 -5.26
N PRO A 111 1.43 -26.35 -6.22
CA PRO A 111 2.17 -27.61 -6.25
C PRO A 111 3.67 -27.46 -6.51
N ASN A 112 4.09 -26.45 -7.27
CA ASN A 112 5.49 -26.22 -7.64
C ASN A 112 5.81 -24.72 -7.74
N ILE A 113 7.11 -24.40 -7.75
CA ILE A 113 7.63 -23.03 -7.73
C ILE A 113 7.30 -22.23 -9.00
N PRO A 114 7.36 -22.79 -10.22
CA PRO A 114 6.96 -22.05 -11.42
C PRO A 114 5.53 -21.49 -11.34
N TYR A 115 4.56 -22.25 -10.80
CA TYR A 115 3.20 -21.75 -10.60
C TYR A 115 3.13 -20.66 -9.53
N ILE A 116 3.94 -20.74 -8.47
CA ILE A 116 4.04 -19.70 -7.44
C ILE A 116 4.60 -18.41 -8.06
N ASN A 117 5.75 -18.48 -8.74
CA ASN A 117 6.37 -17.33 -9.40
C ASN A 117 5.39 -16.66 -10.37
N TYR A 118 4.72 -17.45 -11.22
CA TYR A 118 3.75 -16.90 -12.17
C TYR A 118 2.58 -16.19 -11.46
N SER A 119 1.97 -16.84 -10.47
CA SER A 119 0.79 -16.29 -9.78
C SER A 119 1.15 -15.05 -8.95
N LEU A 120 2.25 -15.13 -8.19
CA LEU A 120 2.73 -14.01 -7.38
C LEU A 120 3.19 -12.84 -8.24
N GLN A 121 3.94 -13.07 -9.32
CA GLN A 121 4.39 -11.98 -10.20
C GLN A 121 3.20 -11.24 -10.82
N HIS A 122 2.24 -12.00 -11.36
CA HIS A 122 1.05 -11.43 -11.98
C HIS A 122 0.25 -10.53 -11.02
N ASP A 123 0.01 -11.02 -9.81
CA ASP A 123 -0.76 -10.27 -8.81
C ASP A 123 0.06 -9.13 -8.21
N PHE A 124 1.38 -9.31 -8.06
CA PHE A 124 2.29 -8.26 -7.65
C PHE A 124 2.35 -7.11 -8.67
N ASP A 125 2.32 -7.39 -9.97
CA ASP A 125 2.25 -6.37 -11.02
C ASP A 125 0.94 -5.57 -10.92
N SER A 126 -0.17 -6.26 -10.65
CA SER A 126 -1.48 -5.63 -10.45
C SER A 126 -1.49 -4.71 -9.21
N VAL A 127 -0.89 -5.18 -8.11
CA VAL A 127 -0.73 -4.38 -6.88
C VAL A 127 0.18 -3.17 -7.12
N GLN A 128 1.30 -3.32 -7.83
CA GLN A 128 2.19 -2.21 -8.17
C GLN A 128 1.49 -1.15 -9.04
N GLN A 129 0.67 -1.57 -10.00
CA GLN A 129 -0.14 -0.66 -10.81
C GLN A 129 -1.18 0.07 -9.97
N TRP A 130 -1.87 -0.63 -9.07
CA TRP A 130 -2.84 -0.02 -8.16
C TRP A 130 -2.18 1.00 -7.23
N LEU A 131 -1.00 0.68 -6.67
CA LEU A 131 -0.25 1.61 -5.82
C LEU A 131 0.14 2.87 -6.59
N SER A 132 0.61 2.71 -7.83
CA SER A 132 0.92 3.84 -8.72
C SER A 132 -0.31 4.72 -8.99
N PHE A 133 -1.47 4.12 -9.29
CA PHE A 133 -2.72 4.85 -9.49
C PHE A 133 -3.15 5.62 -8.23
N ASN A 134 -2.95 5.02 -7.06
CA ASN A 134 -3.25 5.64 -5.77
C ASN A 134 -2.14 6.57 -5.24
N LYS A 135 -1.10 6.86 -6.06
CA LYS A 135 0.05 7.71 -5.73
C LYS A 135 0.82 7.26 -4.47
N LEU A 136 0.74 5.96 -4.14
CA LEU A 136 1.52 5.33 -3.09
C LEU A 136 2.82 4.77 -3.67
N LEU A 137 3.85 4.68 -2.82
CA LEU A 137 5.19 4.23 -3.21
C LEU A 137 5.59 3.01 -2.40
N LEU A 138 6.10 1.98 -3.08
CA LEU A 138 6.74 0.84 -2.42
C LEU A 138 8.15 1.19 -1.99
N ASN A 139 8.50 0.74 -0.79
CA ASN A 139 9.86 0.72 -0.32
C ASN A 139 10.56 -0.56 -0.79
N LYS A 140 11.26 -0.45 -1.92
CA LYS A 140 11.95 -1.61 -2.53
C LYS A 140 12.99 -2.26 -1.63
N ALA A 141 13.63 -1.48 -0.76
CA ALA A 141 14.68 -1.95 0.15
C ALA A 141 14.13 -2.68 1.39
N LYS A 142 12.82 -2.59 1.64
CA LYS A 142 12.17 -3.30 2.75
C LYS A 142 11.11 -4.29 2.30
N SER A 143 10.79 -4.30 1.00
CA SER A 143 9.87 -5.28 0.41
C SER A 143 10.67 -6.49 -0.04
N TYR A 144 10.21 -7.67 0.33
CA TYR A 144 10.88 -8.94 0.05
C TYR A 144 9.87 -10.05 -0.19
N CYS A 145 10.32 -11.15 -0.77
CA CYS A 145 9.54 -12.36 -0.96
C CYS A 145 10.14 -13.51 -0.16
N MET A 146 9.34 -14.53 0.15
CA MET A 146 9.80 -15.69 0.90
C MET A 146 9.10 -16.95 0.41
N LEU A 147 9.84 -18.05 0.34
CA LEU A 147 9.32 -19.37 -0.01
C LEU A 147 9.29 -20.29 1.21
N PHE A 148 8.09 -20.70 1.61
CA PHE A 148 7.86 -21.66 2.69
C PHE A 148 7.74 -23.08 2.11
N GLN A 149 8.75 -23.90 2.37
CA GLN A 149 8.80 -25.32 1.96
C GLN A 149 9.70 -26.14 2.90
N LYS A 150 9.54 -27.47 2.87
CA LYS A 150 10.34 -28.38 3.73
C LYS A 150 11.83 -28.49 3.37
N LYS A 151 12.24 -28.08 2.16
CA LYS A 151 13.62 -28.20 1.67
C LYS A 151 14.14 -26.84 1.20
N ASP A 152 15.28 -26.45 1.74
CA ASP A 152 15.74 -25.06 1.79
C ASP A 152 16.67 -24.66 0.62
N ARG A 153 16.27 -24.92 -0.64
CA ARG A 153 17.20 -24.78 -1.79
C ARG A 153 16.71 -23.98 -2.99
N ASN A 154 15.52 -23.40 -2.94
CA ASN A 154 14.98 -22.68 -4.09
C ASN A 154 14.52 -21.28 -3.69
N ASN A 155 14.76 -20.32 -4.57
CA ASN A 155 14.35 -18.93 -4.41
C ASN A 155 13.21 -18.61 -5.38
N LEU A 156 12.44 -17.58 -5.04
CA LEU A 156 11.48 -16.98 -5.95
C LEU A 156 12.23 -16.00 -6.87
N ASN A 157 11.79 -15.93 -8.12
CA ASN A 157 12.34 -14.98 -9.09
C ASN A 157 11.22 -14.01 -9.47
N LEU A 158 11.13 -12.95 -8.67
CA LEU A 158 10.11 -11.92 -8.77
C LEU A 158 10.78 -10.57 -9.02
N HIS A 159 10.11 -9.71 -9.75
CA HIS A 159 10.63 -8.41 -10.19
C HIS A 159 9.61 -7.30 -9.97
N PHE A 160 10.12 -6.09 -9.71
CA PHE A 160 9.32 -4.88 -9.80
C PHE A 160 9.03 -4.54 -11.27
N LEU A 161 8.07 -3.63 -11.52
CA LEU A 161 7.72 -3.18 -12.88
C LEU A 161 8.89 -2.57 -13.67
N ASP A 162 9.92 -2.06 -13.00
CA ASP A 162 11.16 -1.56 -13.62
C ASP A 162 12.23 -2.64 -13.83
N SER A 163 11.84 -3.91 -13.72
CA SER A 163 12.70 -5.10 -13.89
C SER A 163 13.75 -5.29 -12.79
N SER A 164 13.79 -4.44 -11.77
CA SER A 164 14.64 -4.69 -10.59
C SER A 164 14.17 -5.94 -9.84
N PRO A 165 15.07 -6.80 -9.33
CA PRO A 165 14.67 -8.00 -8.59
C PRO A 165 14.08 -7.65 -7.23
N LEU A 166 13.10 -8.44 -6.79
CA LEU A 166 12.58 -8.44 -5.43
C LEU A 166 13.48 -9.32 -4.55
N GLU A 167 13.86 -8.80 -3.37
CA GLU A 167 14.74 -9.52 -2.43
C GLU A 167 14.06 -10.79 -1.90
N ASN A 168 14.83 -11.84 -1.57
CA ASN A 168 14.35 -13.10 -0.99
C ASN A 168 14.74 -13.20 0.49
#